data_AF-A0AAN2F9S1-F1
#
_entry.id   AF-A0AAN2F9S1-F1
#
_cell.length_a   1.000
_cell.length_b   1.000
_cell.length_c   1.000
_cell.angle_alpha   90.00
_cell.angle_beta   90.00
_cell.angle_gamma   90.00
#
_symmetry.space_group_name_H-M   'P 1'
#
loop_
_entity.id
_entity.type
_entity.pdbx_description
1 polymer ?
#
loop_
_entity_poly.entity_id
_entity_poly.type
_entity_poly.pdbx_seq_one_letter_code
_entity_poly.pdbx_strand_id
1 'polypeptide(L)'
;MKSFDDSESTRNYFFSAENIRVRLKDYAFSEVEDIFHFLTLFRKSPPGNCEYVYIRSKLGLCLKHHDNQSDYFIPLREFAAELDCLISFH
;
A
#
# COMPACT_ATOMS: atom_id res chain seq x y z
N MET A 1 32.06 -7.40 0.75
CA MET A 1 31.10 -6.49 1.42
C MET A 1 29.78 -6.59 0.66
N LYS A 2 28.85 -7.42 1.13
CA LYS A 2 27.51 -7.59 0.53
C LYS A 2 26.56 -6.76 1.40
N SER A 3 26.15 -5.59 0.92
CA SER A 3 25.22 -4.68 1.60
C SER A 3 23.96 -4.43 0.74
N PHE A 4 23.63 -5.37 -0.14
CA PHE A 4 22.47 -5.30 -1.04
C PHE A 4 21.25 -6.11 -0.54
N ASP A 5 21.40 -6.88 0.55
CA ASP A 5 20.40 -7.89 0.99
C ASP A 5 19.39 -7.32 2.03
N ASP A 6 19.80 -6.30 2.80
CA ASP A 6 18.99 -5.76 3.90
C ASP A 6 17.87 -4.83 3.43
N SER A 7 18.07 -4.10 2.32
CA SER A 7 17.11 -3.09 1.84
C SER A 7 15.88 -3.71 1.17
N GLU A 8 16.08 -4.79 0.40
CA GLU A 8 15.01 -5.50 -0.29
C GLU A 8 14.17 -6.33 0.69
N SER A 9 14.82 -6.98 1.67
CA SER A 9 14.15 -7.68 2.77
C SER A 9 13.30 -6.74 3.62
N THR A 10 13.83 -5.55 3.94
CA THR A 10 13.10 -4.51 4.69
C THR A 10 11.91 -3.99 3.87
N ARG A 11 12.10 -3.72 2.58
CA ARG A 11 11.03 -3.30 1.66
C ARG A 11 9.91 -4.34 1.57
N ASN A 12 10.26 -5.62 1.41
CA ASN A 12 9.30 -6.73 1.33
C ASN A 12 8.51 -6.89 2.63
N TYR A 13 9.11 -6.57 3.78
CA TYR A 13 8.39 -6.53 5.05
C TYR A 13 7.40 -5.37 5.09
N PHE A 14 7.84 -4.13 4.88
CA PHE A 14 7.00 -2.91 4.96
C PHE A 14 5.79 -2.94 4.02
N PHE A 15 5.94 -3.53 2.83
CA PHE A 15 4.87 -3.65 1.84
C PHE A 15 4.28 -5.06 1.75
N SER A 16 4.47 -5.89 2.79
CA SER A 16 3.77 -7.16 2.89
C SER A 16 2.25 -6.95 2.97
N ALA A 17 1.48 -7.94 2.51
CA ALA A 17 0.02 -7.90 2.56
C ALA A 17 -0.51 -7.60 3.98
N GLU A 18 0.17 -8.10 5.01
CA GLU A 18 -0.22 -7.87 6.40
C GLU A 18 0.01 -6.42 6.84
N ASN A 19 1.19 -5.85 6.54
CA ASN A 19 1.45 -4.46 6.87
C ASN A 19 0.51 -3.50 6.13
N ILE A 20 0.17 -3.81 4.88
CA ILE A 20 -0.81 -3.02 4.13
C ILE A 20 -2.18 -3.06 4.82
N ARG A 21 -2.64 -4.23 5.28
CA ARG A 21 -3.89 -4.34 6.07
C ARG A 21 -3.85 -3.51 7.34
N VAL A 22 -2.75 -3.58 8.09
CA VAL A 22 -2.59 -2.84 9.35
C VAL A 22 -2.69 -1.33 9.13
N ARG A 23 -2.10 -0.81 8.04
CA ARG A 23 -2.16 0.63 7.71
C ARG A 23 -3.55 1.09 7.29
N LEU A 24 -4.35 0.19 6.74
CA LEU A 24 -5.63 0.52 6.14
C LEU A 24 -6.84 0.15 7.02
N LYS A 25 -6.63 -0.57 8.13
CA LYS A 25 -7.70 -1.12 8.98
C LYS A 25 -8.68 -0.06 9.55
N ASP A 26 -8.24 1.18 9.69
CA ASP A 26 -9.04 2.27 10.29
C ASP A 26 -9.90 3.01 9.24
N TYR A 27 -9.86 2.57 7.98
CA TYR A 27 -10.60 3.17 6.86
C TYR A 27 -11.67 2.21 6.33
N ALA A 28 -12.94 2.53 6.57
CA ALA A 28 -14.09 1.71 6.18
C ALA A 28 -14.68 2.11 4.81
N PHE A 29 -13.82 2.47 3.85
CA PHE A 29 -14.23 2.86 2.49
C PHE A 29 -14.26 1.65 1.56
N SER A 30 -15.17 1.66 0.58
CA SER A 30 -15.32 0.57 -0.39
C SER A 30 -14.02 0.23 -1.14
N GLU A 31 -13.24 1.25 -1.49
CA GLU A 31 -11.95 1.11 -2.16
C GLU A 31 -10.91 0.41 -1.28
N VAL A 32 -11.00 0.60 0.04
CA VAL A 32 -10.15 -0.09 1.02
C VAL A 32 -10.61 -1.53 1.21
N GLU A 33 -11.92 -1.79 1.23
CA GLU A 33 -12.45 -3.17 1.22
C GLU A 33 -12.01 -3.94 -0.04
N ASP A 34 -12.02 -3.30 -1.21
CA ASP A 34 -11.50 -3.89 -2.45
C ASP A 34 -10.02 -4.27 -2.33
N ILE A 35 -9.21 -3.42 -1.68
CA ILE A 35 -7.81 -3.74 -1.39
C ILE A 35 -7.72 -4.96 -0.46
N PHE A 36 -8.56 -5.03 0.57
CA PHE A 36 -8.53 -6.15 1.52
C PHE A 36 -8.86 -7.47 0.85
N HIS A 37 -9.92 -7.49 0.04
CA HIS A 37 -10.29 -8.64 -0.77
C HIS A 37 -9.15 -9.04 -1.72
N PHE A 38 -8.54 -8.08 -2.41
CA PHE A 38 -7.41 -8.35 -3.30
C PHE A 38 -6.21 -8.96 -2.56
N LEU A 39 -5.87 -8.43 -1.38
CA LEU A 39 -4.77 -8.95 -0.55
C LEU A 39 -4.99 -10.38 -0.06
N THR A 40 -6.23 -10.89 -0.05
CA THR A 40 -6.48 -12.31 0.31
C THR A 40 -5.87 -13.30 -0.69
N LEU A 41 -5.60 -12.85 -1.92
CA LEU A 41 -4.96 -13.64 -2.98
C LEU A 41 -3.47 -13.87 -2.70
N PHE A 42 -2.84 -13.03 -1.85
CA PHE A 42 -1.40 -13.04 -1.59
C PHE A 42 -1.11 -13.51 -0.15
N ARG A 43 -1.16 -14.82 0.07
CA ARG A 43 -0.91 -15.42 1.40
C ARG A 43 0.54 -15.78 1.69
N LYS A 44 1.36 -16.02 0.66
CA LYS A 44 2.71 -16.60 0.81
C LYS A 44 3.82 -15.76 0.16
N SER A 45 3.45 -14.75 -0.61
CA SER A 45 4.38 -13.86 -1.30
C SER A 45 3.98 -12.41 -1.04
N PRO A 46 4.95 -11.49 -0.91
CA PRO A 46 4.64 -10.07 -0.95
C PRO A 46 3.99 -9.72 -2.30
N PRO A 47 3.16 -8.67 -2.37
CA PRO A 47 2.67 -8.16 -3.64
C PRO A 47 3.85 -7.74 -4.54
N GLY A 48 3.71 -7.90 -5.85
CA GLY A 48 4.66 -7.40 -6.84
C GLY A 48 4.29 -5.99 -7.32
N ASN A 49 5.02 -5.49 -8.32
CA ASN A 49 4.81 -4.14 -8.84
C ASN A 49 3.39 -3.92 -9.37
N CYS A 50 2.83 -4.89 -10.10
CA CYS A 50 1.46 -4.79 -10.63
C CYS A 50 0.43 -4.69 -9.50
N GLU A 51 0.64 -5.45 -8.43
CA GLU A 51 -0.22 -5.41 -7.25
C GLU A 51 -0.11 -4.05 -6.54
N TYR A 52 1.10 -3.50 -6.40
CA TYR A 52 1.29 -2.16 -5.83
C TYR A 52 0.61 -1.08 -6.68
N VAL A 53 0.66 -1.17 -8.01
CA VAL A 53 -0.07 -0.27 -8.91
C VAL A 53 -1.58 -0.37 -8.69
N TYR A 54 -2.13 -1.58 -8.54
CA TYR A 54 -3.55 -1.76 -8.24
C TYR A 54 -3.93 -1.12 -6.90
N ILE A 55 -3.17 -1.39 -5.84
CA ILE A 55 -3.40 -0.83 -4.50
C ILE A 55 -3.33 0.70 -4.57
N ARG A 56 -2.31 1.24 -5.24
CA ARG A 56 -2.14 2.69 -5.42
C ARG A 56 -3.29 3.34 -6.18
N SER A 57 -3.81 2.66 -7.21
CA SER A 57 -4.99 3.09 -7.96
C SER A 57 -6.22 3.18 -7.06
N LYS A 58 -6.48 2.15 -6.25
CA LYS A 58 -7.61 2.14 -5.29
C LYS A 58 -7.48 3.20 -4.21
N LEU A 59 -6.29 3.42 -3.66
CA LEU A 59 -6.04 4.52 -2.72
C LEU A 59 -6.25 5.89 -3.35
N GLY A 60 -5.85 6.06 -4.62
CA GLY A 60 -6.10 7.29 -5.37
C GLY A 60 -7.59 7.59 -5.53
N LEU A 61 -8.41 6.56 -5.81
CA LEU A 61 -9.86 6.69 -5.86
C LEU A 61 -10.45 7.04 -4.48
N CYS A 62 -10.01 6.34 -3.44
CA CYS A 62 -10.43 6.62 -2.06
C CYS A 62 -10.17 8.08 -1.67
N LEU A 63 -8.95 8.57 -1.90
CA LEU A 63 -8.58 9.96 -1.62
C LEU A 63 -9.40 10.93 -2.47
N LYS A 64 -9.58 10.65 -3.76
CA LYS A 64 -10.37 11.50 -4.66
C LYS A 64 -11.83 11.67 -4.19
N HIS A 65 -12.44 10.61 -3.65
CA HIS A 65 -13.84 10.63 -3.24
C HIS A 65 -14.06 11.14 -1.81
N HIS A 66 -13.11 10.91 -0.91
CA HIS A 66 -13.33 11.10 0.53
C HIS A 66 -12.38 12.10 1.19
N ASP A 67 -11.22 12.41 0.59
CA ASP A 67 -10.25 13.31 1.22
C ASP A 67 -10.79 14.72 1.33
N ASN A 68 -11.13 15.11 2.55
CA ASN A 68 -11.57 16.46 2.91
C ASN A 68 -10.42 17.34 3.45
N GLN A 69 -9.17 16.92 3.21
CA GLN A 69 -7.92 17.57 3.65
C GLN A 69 -7.69 17.56 5.16
N SER A 70 -8.51 16.86 5.95
CA SER A 70 -8.27 16.72 7.39
C SER A 70 -7.06 15.83 7.70
N ASP A 71 -6.62 15.91 8.95
CA ASP A 71 -5.49 15.11 9.46
C ASP A 71 -5.77 13.60 9.45
N TYR A 72 -7.05 13.20 9.46
CA TYR A 72 -7.48 11.81 9.32
C TYR A 72 -6.94 11.14 8.05
N PHE A 73 -6.75 11.91 6.98
CA PHE A 73 -6.26 11.42 5.69
C PHE A 73 -4.74 11.52 5.51
N ILE A 74 -3.99 12.09 6.46
CA ILE A 74 -2.53 12.19 6.38
C ILE A 74 -1.89 10.81 6.17
N PRO A 75 -2.20 9.77 6.99
CA PRO A 75 -1.56 8.46 6.83
C PRO A 75 -1.86 7.82 5.47
N LEU A 76 -3.05 8.09 4.91
CA LEU A 76 -3.47 7.56 3.61
C LEU A 76 -2.74 8.26 2.46
N ARG A 77 -2.54 9.58 2.53
CA ARG A 77 -1.73 10.35 1.58
C ARG A 77 -0.26 9.94 1.62
N GLU A 78 0.30 9.77 2.81
CA GLU A 78 1.67 9.29 3.00
C GLU A 78 1.83 7.90 2.39
N PHE A 79 0.90 6.98 2.65
CA PHE A 79 0.97 5.65 2.09
C PHE A 79 0.88 5.64 0.56
N ALA A 80 0.04 6.49 -0.03
CA ALA A 80 -0.04 6.65 -1.47
C ALA A 80 1.30 7.16 -2.06
N ALA A 81 1.94 8.14 -1.41
CA ALA A 81 3.23 8.67 -1.84
C ALA A 81 4.37 7.63 -1.71
N GLU A 82 4.36 6.82 -0.65
CA GLU A 82 5.31 5.72 -0.49
C GLU A 82 5.19 4.68 -1.62
N LEU A 83 3.96 4.35 -2.02
CA LEU A 83 3.71 3.47 -3.17
C LEU A 83 4.16 4.11 -4.49
N ASP A 84 3.98 5.42 -4.67
CA ASP A 84 4.48 6.13 -5.86
C ASP A 84 6.00 6.02 -5.98
N CYS A 85 6.72 6.21 -4.87
CA CYS A 85 8.15 5.99 -4.82
C CYS A 85 8.49 4.54 -5.19
N LEU A 86 7.82 3.56 -4.58
CA LEU A 86 8.07 2.14 -4.81
C LEU A 86 7.90 1.74 -6.28
N ILE A 87 6.84 2.21 -6.93
CA ILE A 87 6.51 1.90 -8.32
C ILE A 87 7.48 2.61 -9.29
N SER A 88 7.91 3.83 -8.97
CA SER A 88 8.78 4.64 -9.85
C SER A 88 10.25 4.17 -9.92
N PHE A 89 10.68 3.28 -9.03
CA PHE A 89 12.06 2.76 -8.99
C PHE A 89 12.32 1.54 -9.90
N HIS A 90 11.44 1.25 -10.85
CA HIS A 90 11.54 0.13 -11.79
C HIS A 90 11.24 0.54 -13.22
#